data_AF-A0A087SVI9-F1
#
_entry.id   AF-A0A087SVI9-F1
#
_cell.length_a   1.000
_cell.length_b   1.000
_cell.length_c   1.000
_cell.angle_alpha   90.00
_cell.angle_beta   90.00
_cell.angle_gamma   90.00
#
_symmetry.space_group_name_H-M   'P 1'
#
loop_
_entity.id
_entity.type
_entity.pdbx_description
1 polymer ?
#
loop_
_entity_poly.entity_id
_entity_poly.type
_entity_poly.pdbx_seq_one_letter_code
_entity_poly.pdbx_strand_id
1 'polypeptide(L)'
;MRWSVVVHEEELRTHSPCEKTHVRKKNLVTKAVPEQARRQSVLRTDETTSQRQERLEAQTSRQASMRAAETPLQTQLRLTEQLERQATLTAAETPLQTQICLEEQAERQAAFRAAETSLQTKICLKEQAERQTALIAIETPLQAKIRLEEQVQQQAVIRARYTPEQLQARRIIHAEMQTEHRQNFMNNSWSLFNGSGLQYEPSTDCHNHPLIVIDSMSKKCLFCDALKWKHETAGICCSNGKVSLSLLGEPEEPLKTLYLYDTDESKRLLSKIRKYNSCFQMTSFGVDKEI
;
A
#
# COMPACT_ATOMS: atom_id res chain seq x y z
N MET A 1 45.76 -103.20 40.94
CA MET A 1 44.35 -102.71 40.90
C MET A 1 44.41 -101.21 41.18
N ARG A 2 43.73 -100.26 40.53
CA ARG A 2 42.85 -100.22 39.36
C ARG A 2 42.58 -98.70 39.11
N TRP A 3 42.90 -98.16 37.93
CA TRP A 3 42.14 -97.17 37.11
C TRP A 3 42.09 -95.68 37.57
N SER A 4 42.59 -94.70 36.78
CA SER A 4 41.96 -93.91 35.67
C SER A 4 41.67 -92.46 36.15
N VAL A 5 41.66 -91.35 35.40
CA VAL A 5 41.11 -91.01 34.06
C VAL A 5 41.79 -89.73 33.51
N VAL A 6 41.87 -89.65 32.17
CA VAL A 6 42.29 -88.55 31.28
C VAL A 6 41.12 -87.59 30.97
N VAL A 7 41.35 -86.28 30.77
CA VAL A 7 40.62 -85.49 29.74
C VAL A 7 41.53 -84.44 29.10
N HIS A 8 41.51 -84.42 27.77
CA HIS A 8 42.13 -83.52 26.79
C HIS A 8 40.99 -82.80 26.04
N GLU A 9 41.13 -81.53 25.66
CA GLU A 9 40.33 -80.82 24.63
C GLU A 9 41.06 -79.48 24.35
N GLU A 10 41.99 -79.34 23.41
CA GLU A 10 41.91 -79.32 21.93
C GLU A 10 41.02 -78.20 21.34
N GLU A 11 41.67 -77.07 21.02
CA GLU A 11 41.14 -75.93 20.27
C GLU A 11 40.74 -76.31 18.84
N LEU A 12 39.47 -76.12 18.47
CA LEU A 12 39.02 -76.14 17.07
C LEU A 12 38.39 -74.80 16.69
N ARG A 13 39.21 -73.93 16.07
CA ARG A 13 38.78 -72.70 15.41
C ARG A 13 38.41 -73.02 13.96
N THR A 14 37.13 -73.16 13.66
CA THR A 14 36.61 -73.34 12.29
C THR A 14 36.60 -72.00 11.55
N HIS A 15 37.47 -71.83 10.54
CA HIS A 15 37.43 -70.70 9.61
C HIS A 15 36.32 -70.88 8.56
N SER A 16 35.35 -69.97 8.53
CA SER A 16 34.31 -69.87 7.48
C SER A 16 34.80 -69.06 6.26
N PRO A 17 34.65 -69.52 5.01
CA PRO A 17 35.26 -68.87 3.82
C PRO A 17 34.57 -67.60 3.26
N CYS A 18 33.53 -67.04 3.89
CA CYS A 18 32.64 -66.09 3.20
C CYS A 18 33.09 -64.61 3.20
N GLU A 19 33.81 -64.13 4.23
CA GLU A 19 34.09 -62.67 4.39
C GLU A 19 35.14 -62.08 3.43
N LYS A 20 36.06 -62.91 2.93
CA LYS A 20 37.17 -62.45 2.07
C LYS A 20 36.71 -61.95 0.69
N THR A 21 35.53 -62.39 0.23
CA THR A 21 34.99 -62.00 -1.08
C THR A 21 34.32 -60.61 -1.06
N HIS A 22 33.71 -60.22 0.06
CA HIS A 22 32.98 -58.96 0.18
C HIS A 22 33.91 -57.75 0.35
N VAL A 23 35.03 -57.92 1.06
CA VAL A 23 36.10 -56.91 1.20
C VAL A 23 36.88 -56.75 -0.11
N ARG A 24 37.16 -57.87 -0.82
CA ARG A 24 37.84 -57.84 -2.12
C ARG A 24 37.00 -57.13 -3.18
N LYS A 25 35.67 -57.34 -3.22
CA LYS A 25 34.75 -56.62 -4.11
C LYS A 25 34.67 -55.13 -3.78
N LYS A 26 34.57 -54.75 -2.49
CA LYS A 26 34.57 -53.33 -2.07
C LYS A 26 35.88 -52.63 -2.45
N ASN A 27 37.03 -53.27 -2.26
CA ASN A 27 38.34 -52.72 -2.64
C ASN A 27 38.60 -52.68 -4.16
N LEU A 28 38.02 -53.61 -4.93
CA LEU A 28 38.07 -53.57 -6.40
C LEU A 28 37.22 -52.42 -6.94
N VAL A 29 36.02 -52.23 -6.38
CA VAL A 29 35.12 -51.12 -6.75
C VAL A 29 35.72 -49.76 -6.39
N THR A 30 36.35 -49.62 -5.21
CA THR A 30 36.98 -48.35 -4.80
C THR A 30 38.22 -47.99 -5.62
N LYS A 31 38.94 -48.95 -6.21
CA LYS A 31 40.07 -48.70 -7.12
C LYS A 31 39.64 -48.55 -8.58
N ALA A 32 38.60 -49.27 -9.01
CA ALA A 32 38.07 -49.21 -10.37
C ALA A 32 37.37 -47.90 -10.70
N VAL A 33 36.67 -47.27 -9.75
CA VAL A 33 35.98 -45.99 -9.95
C VAL A 33 36.96 -44.84 -10.29
N PRO A 34 38.08 -44.64 -9.58
CA PRO A 34 39.11 -43.68 -9.96
C PRO A 34 39.75 -43.98 -11.32
N GLU A 35 39.98 -45.26 -11.65
CA GLU A 35 40.59 -45.66 -12.93
C GLU A 35 39.65 -45.41 -14.11
N GLN A 36 38.35 -45.71 -13.94
CA GLN A 36 37.32 -45.43 -14.92
C GLN A 36 37.10 -43.92 -15.12
N ALA A 37 37.14 -43.12 -14.03
CA ALA A 37 37.08 -41.67 -14.10
C ALA A 37 38.27 -41.07 -14.88
N ARG A 38 39.49 -41.59 -14.66
CA ARG A 38 40.68 -41.20 -15.42
C ARG A 38 40.58 -41.57 -16.91
N ARG A 39 40.11 -42.79 -17.23
CA ARG A 39 39.90 -43.20 -18.63
C ARG A 39 38.84 -42.31 -19.31
N GLN A 40 37.74 -42.00 -18.63
CA GLN A 40 36.75 -41.06 -19.16
C GLN A 40 37.27 -39.63 -19.29
N SER A 41 38.16 -39.16 -18.41
CA SER A 41 38.74 -37.82 -18.55
C SER A 41 39.62 -37.73 -19.79
N VAL A 42 40.44 -38.75 -20.06
CA VAL A 42 41.28 -38.83 -21.27
C VAL A 42 40.41 -38.88 -22.53
N LEU A 43 39.36 -39.70 -22.54
CA LEU A 43 38.42 -39.71 -23.67
C LEU A 43 37.74 -38.34 -23.87
N ARG A 44 37.45 -37.59 -22.81
CA ARG A 44 36.87 -36.24 -22.89
C ARG A 44 37.86 -35.16 -23.34
N THR A 45 39.16 -35.33 -23.10
CA THR A 45 40.18 -34.40 -23.60
C THR A 45 40.42 -34.59 -25.10
N ASP A 46 40.28 -35.84 -25.56
CA ASP A 46 40.51 -36.21 -26.96
C ASP A 46 39.23 -36.06 -27.82
N GLU A 47 38.10 -35.69 -27.21
CA GLU A 47 36.83 -35.42 -27.89
C GLU A 47 36.95 -34.25 -28.88
N THR A 48 36.54 -34.51 -30.12
CA THR A 48 36.27 -33.44 -31.09
C THR A 48 35.07 -32.60 -30.67
N THR A 49 34.94 -31.38 -31.21
CA THR A 49 33.82 -30.47 -30.91
C THR A 49 32.46 -31.09 -31.24
N SER A 50 32.36 -31.81 -32.36
CA SER A 50 31.12 -32.50 -32.78
C SER A 50 30.76 -33.65 -31.84
N GLN A 51 31.72 -34.51 -31.48
CA GLN A 51 31.50 -35.60 -30.51
C GLN A 51 31.10 -35.07 -29.12
N ARG A 52 31.71 -33.95 -28.69
CA ARG A 52 31.34 -33.27 -27.45
C ARG A 52 29.91 -32.76 -27.51
N GLN A 53 29.49 -32.15 -28.62
CA GLN A 53 28.14 -31.64 -28.80
C GLN A 53 27.12 -32.79 -28.76
N GLU A 54 27.34 -33.86 -29.51
CA GLU A 54 26.46 -35.03 -29.52
C GLU A 54 26.32 -35.66 -28.12
N ARG A 55 27.42 -35.76 -27.37
CA ARG A 55 27.38 -36.23 -25.97
C ARG A 55 26.55 -35.32 -25.08
N LEU A 56 26.71 -34.00 -25.20
CA LEU A 56 25.95 -33.02 -24.42
C LEU A 56 24.46 -33.07 -24.78
N GLU A 57 24.11 -33.16 -26.06
CA GLU A 57 22.73 -33.29 -26.54
C GLU A 57 22.09 -34.61 -26.07
N ALA A 58 22.83 -35.72 -26.10
CA ALA A 58 22.35 -36.98 -25.54
C ALA A 58 22.13 -36.88 -24.02
N GLN A 59 22.99 -36.14 -23.30
CA GLN A 59 22.85 -35.93 -21.86
C GLN A 59 21.65 -35.02 -21.53
N THR A 60 21.47 -33.91 -22.24
CA THR A 60 20.33 -33.01 -22.04
C THR A 60 19.02 -33.71 -22.37
N SER A 61 18.98 -34.52 -23.42
CA SER A 61 17.81 -35.32 -23.80
C SER A 61 17.43 -36.34 -22.73
N ARG A 62 18.40 -37.06 -22.17
CA ARG A 62 18.16 -37.99 -21.04
C ARG A 62 17.66 -37.25 -19.81
N GLN A 63 18.26 -36.11 -19.46
CA GLN A 63 17.82 -35.30 -18.32
C GLN A 63 16.41 -34.74 -18.53
N ALA A 64 16.07 -34.31 -19.75
CA ALA A 64 14.73 -33.85 -20.09
C ALA A 64 13.68 -34.97 -19.96
N SER A 65 14.00 -36.17 -20.43
CA SER A 65 13.13 -37.35 -20.28
C SER A 65 12.92 -37.72 -18.80
N MET A 66 13.99 -37.70 -17.98
CA MET A 66 13.88 -37.93 -16.54
C MET A 66 13.02 -36.86 -15.86
N ARG A 67 13.20 -35.57 -16.20
CA ARG A 67 12.37 -34.47 -15.66
C ARG A 67 10.91 -34.57 -16.09
N ALA A 68 10.63 -35.00 -17.31
CA ALA A 68 9.26 -35.18 -17.80
C ALA A 68 8.53 -36.34 -17.11
N ALA A 69 9.27 -37.33 -16.60
CA ALA A 69 8.74 -38.44 -15.83
C ALA A 69 8.64 -38.16 -14.32
N GLU A 70 9.07 -36.97 -13.84
CA GLU A 70 9.02 -36.63 -12.42
C GLU A 70 7.57 -36.52 -11.93
N THR A 71 7.30 -37.13 -10.78
CA THR A 71 6.05 -36.90 -10.04
C THR A 71 6.07 -35.51 -9.37
N PRO A 72 4.93 -34.90 -9.04
CA PRO A 72 4.89 -33.58 -8.39
C PRO A 72 5.71 -33.51 -7.09
N LEU A 73 5.72 -34.58 -6.28
CA LEU A 73 6.51 -34.65 -5.05
C LEU A 73 8.02 -34.67 -5.34
N GLN A 74 8.45 -35.45 -6.33
CA GLN A 74 9.85 -35.48 -6.76
C GLN A 74 10.29 -34.13 -7.33
N THR A 75 9.42 -33.46 -8.09
CA THR A 75 9.67 -32.11 -8.60
C THR A 75 9.87 -31.11 -7.46
N GLN A 76 9.01 -31.16 -6.43
CA GLN A 76 9.15 -30.30 -5.25
C GLN A 76 10.47 -30.55 -4.54
N LEU A 77 10.82 -31.80 -4.25
CA LEU A 77 12.08 -32.16 -3.60
C LEU A 77 13.31 -31.70 -4.40
N ARG A 78 13.28 -31.87 -5.73
CA ARG A 78 14.37 -31.39 -6.59
C ARG A 78 14.50 -29.87 -6.54
N LEU A 79 13.37 -29.14 -6.54
CA LEU A 79 13.37 -27.68 -6.46
C LEU A 79 13.87 -27.20 -5.09
N THR A 80 13.48 -27.85 -3.99
CA THR A 80 13.98 -27.50 -2.65
C THR A 80 15.48 -27.75 -2.54
N GLU A 81 15.97 -28.89 -3.03
CA GLU A 81 17.41 -29.17 -3.07
C GLU A 81 18.17 -28.14 -3.93
N GLN A 82 17.58 -27.69 -5.04
CA GLN A 82 18.18 -26.65 -5.88
C GLN A 82 18.24 -25.30 -5.17
N LEU A 83 17.18 -24.91 -4.46
CA LEU A 83 17.12 -23.68 -3.68
C LEU A 83 18.14 -23.71 -2.54
N GLU A 84 18.25 -24.84 -1.83
CA GLU A 84 19.25 -25.01 -0.76
C GLU A 84 20.67 -24.90 -1.30
N ARG A 85 20.98 -25.58 -2.42
CA ARG A 85 22.30 -25.46 -3.07
C ARG A 85 22.57 -24.02 -3.50
N GLN A 86 21.60 -23.34 -4.09
CA GLN A 86 21.75 -21.94 -4.47
C GLN A 86 21.98 -21.06 -3.24
N ALA A 87 21.23 -21.26 -2.15
CA ALA A 87 21.41 -20.53 -0.91
C ALA A 87 22.83 -20.72 -0.34
N THR A 88 23.36 -21.95 -0.36
CA THR A 88 24.75 -22.20 0.09
C THR A 88 25.78 -21.50 -0.79
N LEU A 89 25.57 -21.44 -2.11
CA LEU A 89 26.45 -20.71 -3.02
C LEU A 89 26.37 -19.20 -2.75
N THR A 90 25.16 -18.63 -2.65
CA THR A 90 24.96 -17.20 -2.37
C THR A 90 25.53 -16.77 -1.03
N ALA A 91 25.51 -17.64 -0.02
CA ALA A 91 26.11 -17.37 1.30
C ALA A 91 27.65 -17.39 1.27
N ALA A 92 28.24 -18.11 0.31
CA ALA A 92 29.69 -18.20 0.10
C ALA A 92 30.22 -17.17 -0.92
N GLU A 93 29.34 -16.39 -1.55
CA GLU A 93 29.73 -15.39 -2.55
C GLU A 93 30.53 -14.24 -1.92
N THR A 94 31.58 -13.83 -2.63
CA THR A 94 32.35 -12.64 -2.26
C THR A 94 31.66 -11.38 -2.74
N PRO A 95 31.90 -10.20 -2.11
CA PRO A 95 31.28 -8.95 -2.54
C PRO A 95 31.54 -8.59 -4.01
N LEU A 96 32.72 -8.92 -4.54
CA LEU A 96 33.07 -8.71 -5.95
C LEU A 96 32.22 -9.60 -6.87
N GLN A 97 32.03 -10.87 -6.50
CA GLN A 97 31.17 -11.79 -7.26
C GLN A 97 29.70 -11.35 -7.22
N THR A 98 29.24 -10.87 -6.06
CA THR A 98 27.88 -10.31 -5.93
C THR A 98 27.70 -9.09 -6.83
N GLN A 99 28.69 -8.17 -6.87
CA GLN A 99 28.63 -7.01 -7.75
C GLN A 99 28.53 -7.41 -9.22
N ILE A 100 29.39 -8.32 -9.68
CA ILE A 100 29.36 -8.83 -11.06
C ILE A 100 28.00 -9.48 -11.37
N CYS A 101 27.46 -10.27 -10.45
CA CYS A 101 26.16 -10.90 -10.62
C CYS A 101 25.02 -9.88 -10.76
N LEU A 102 25.03 -8.83 -9.94
CA LEU A 102 24.04 -7.74 -10.00
C LEU A 102 24.15 -6.94 -11.31
N GLU A 103 25.37 -6.68 -11.78
CA GLU A 103 25.62 -6.01 -13.06
C GLU A 103 25.11 -6.87 -14.23
N GLU A 104 25.45 -8.15 -14.28
CA GLU A 104 24.92 -9.08 -15.30
C GLU A 104 23.38 -9.18 -15.25
N GLN A 105 22.80 -9.19 -14.05
CA GLN A 105 21.35 -9.22 -13.88
C GLN A 105 20.71 -7.92 -14.39
N ALA A 106 21.30 -6.77 -14.08
CA ALA A 106 20.83 -5.47 -14.56
C ALA A 106 20.92 -5.37 -16.08
N GLU A 107 22.01 -5.86 -16.70
CA GLU A 107 22.16 -5.91 -18.16
C GLU A 107 21.11 -6.81 -18.82
N ARG A 108 20.89 -8.01 -18.27
CA ARG A 108 19.84 -8.92 -18.77
C ARG A 108 18.47 -8.25 -18.69
N GLN A 109 18.15 -7.61 -17.56
CA GLN A 109 16.89 -6.89 -17.39
C GLN A 109 16.77 -5.72 -18.36
N ALA A 110 17.83 -4.94 -18.58
CA ALA A 110 17.86 -3.85 -19.54
C ALA A 110 17.61 -4.35 -20.98
N ALA A 111 18.22 -5.48 -21.36
CA ALA A 111 17.99 -6.11 -22.66
C ALA A 111 16.52 -6.57 -22.83
N PHE A 112 15.93 -7.18 -21.80
CA PHE A 112 14.49 -7.53 -21.83
C PHE A 112 13.60 -6.30 -21.97
N ARG A 113 13.91 -5.21 -21.26
CA ARG A 113 13.17 -3.94 -21.35
C ARG A 113 13.31 -3.28 -22.72
N ALA A 114 14.49 -3.35 -23.33
CA ALA A 114 14.72 -2.79 -24.67
C ALA A 114 13.98 -3.57 -25.77
N ALA A 115 13.79 -4.88 -25.59
CA ALA A 115 13.03 -5.72 -26.50
C ALA A 115 11.50 -5.70 -26.24
N GLU A 116 11.05 -5.03 -25.19
CA GLU A 116 9.64 -5.04 -24.76
C GLU A 116 8.74 -4.31 -25.75
N THR A 117 7.61 -4.91 -26.09
CA THR A 117 6.61 -4.27 -26.96
C THR A 117 5.81 -3.20 -26.19
N SER A 118 5.24 -2.22 -26.91
CA SER A 118 4.43 -1.16 -26.28
C SER A 118 3.27 -1.68 -25.42
N LEU A 119 2.64 -2.80 -25.82
CA LEU A 119 1.57 -3.42 -25.04
C LEU A 119 2.10 -4.03 -23.73
N GLN A 120 3.21 -4.76 -23.81
CA GLN A 120 3.86 -5.33 -22.62
C GLN A 120 4.28 -4.21 -21.65
N THR A 121 4.85 -3.11 -22.16
CA THR A 121 5.21 -1.95 -21.33
C THR A 121 4.00 -1.38 -20.59
N LYS A 122 2.86 -1.22 -21.26
CA LYS A 122 1.62 -0.74 -20.62
C LYS A 122 1.13 -1.68 -19.53
N ILE A 123 1.19 -2.99 -19.77
CA ILE A 123 0.82 -4.01 -18.78
C ILE A 123 1.76 -3.92 -17.57
N CYS A 124 3.08 -3.88 -17.81
CA CYS A 124 4.06 -3.80 -16.72
C CYS A 124 3.87 -2.52 -15.88
N LEU A 125 3.61 -1.37 -16.51
CA LEU A 125 3.38 -0.11 -15.79
C LEU A 125 2.11 -0.18 -14.94
N LYS A 126 1.06 -0.79 -15.47
CA LYS A 126 -0.19 -0.99 -14.72
C LYS A 126 0.03 -1.91 -13.52
N GLU A 127 0.67 -3.06 -13.72
CA GLU A 127 1.00 -3.98 -12.62
C GLU A 127 1.91 -3.34 -11.58
N GLN A 128 2.88 -2.51 -12.00
CA GLN A 128 3.75 -1.79 -11.09
C GLN A 128 2.98 -0.77 -10.26
N ALA A 129 2.06 -0.02 -10.87
CA ALA A 129 1.20 0.92 -10.17
C ALA A 129 0.30 0.20 -9.15
N GLU A 130 -0.30 -0.93 -9.54
CA GLU A 130 -1.12 -1.76 -8.64
C GLU A 130 -0.32 -2.35 -7.46
N ARG A 131 0.92 -2.80 -7.71
CA ARG A 131 1.80 -3.25 -6.62
C ARG A 131 2.13 -2.11 -5.66
N GLN A 132 2.40 -0.90 -6.18
CA GLN A 132 2.67 0.26 -5.33
C GLN A 132 1.46 0.68 -4.51
N THR A 133 0.26 0.71 -5.11
CA THR A 133 -0.97 1.03 -4.36
C THR A 133 -1.26 0.00 -3.27
N ALA A 134 -1.02 -1.29 -3.54
CA ALA A 134 -1.17 -2.35 -2.54
C ALA A 134 -0.18 -2.20 -1.38
N LEU A 135 1.08 -1.85 -1.66
CA LEU A 135 2.09 -1.59 -0.61
C LEU A 135 1.70 -0.38 0.25
N ILE A 136 1.24 0.71 -0.38
CA ILE A 136 0.79 1.92 0.33
C ILE A 136 -0.46 1.64 1.18
N ALA A 137 -1.37 0.78 0.72
CA ALA A 137 -2.59 0.44 1.45
C ALA A 137 -2.33 -0.31 2.76
N ILE A 138 -1.23 -1.06 2.86
CA ILE A 138 -0.83 -1.83 4.05
C ILE A 138 0.10 -1.00 4.96
N GLU A 139 0.55 0.17 4.50
CA GLU A 139 1.51 1.03 5.18
C GLU A 139 0.98 1.51 6.54
N THR A 140 1.81 1.41 7.58
CA THR A 140 1.46 1.97 8.90
C THR A 140 1.51 3.50 8.86
N PRO A 141 0.77 4.21 9.76
CA PRO A 141 0.80 5.66 9.79
C PRO A 141 2.19 6.28 10.00
N LEU A 142 3.10 5.57 10.68
CA LEU A 142 4.48 6.04 10.88
C LEU A 142 5.31 5.90 9.59
N GLN A 143 5.21 4.77 8.91
CA GLN A 143 5.87 4.56 7.62
C GLN A 143 5.38 5.58 6.58
N ALA A 144 4.07 5.84 6.54
CA ALA A 144 3.49 6.83 5.63
C ALA A 144 4.03 8.24 5.86
N LYS A 145 4.29 8.63 7.12
CA LYS A 145 4.93 9.91 7.44
C LYS A 145 6.36 9.96 6.93
N ILE A 146 7.15 8.93 7.20
CA ILE A 146 8.54 8.82 6.74
C ILE A 146 8.60 8.91 5.21
N ARG A 147 7.77 8.12 4.50
CA ARG A 147 7.69 8.14 3.04
C ARG A 147 7.32 9.52 2.49
N LEU A 148 6.37 10.22 3.12
CA LEU A 148 5.97 11.56 2.69
C LEU A 148 7.08 12.59 2.93
N GLU A 149 7.76 12.51 4.07
CA GLU A 149 8.90 13.37 4.39
C GLU A 149 10.05 13.16 3.40
N GLU A 150 10.41 11.90 3.12
CA GLU A 150 11.41 11.54 2.10
C GLU A 150 11.02 12.08 0.72
N GLN A 151 9.76 11.93 0.32
CA GLN A 151 9.26 12.44 -0.95
C GLN A 151 9.37 13.97 -1.05
N VAL A 152 9.05 14.69 0.03
CA VAL A 152 9.19 16.15 0.11
C VAL A 152 10.66 16.57 0.02
N GLN A 153 11.55 15.89 0.74
CA GLN A 153 12.99 16.16 0.72
C GLN A 153 13.59 15.93 -0.67
N GLN A 154 13.29 14.79 -1.30
CA GLN A 154 13.74 14.48 -2.65
C GLN A 154 13.25 15.53 -3.64
N GLN A 155 11.97 15.93 -3.55
CA GLN A 155 11.43 16.94 -4.44
C GLN A 155 12.06 18.33 -4.19
N ALA A 156 12.42 18.67 -2.96
CA ALA A 156 13.15 19.89 -2.64
C ALA A 156 14.56 19.90 -3.27
N VAL A 157 15.27 18.78 -3.19
CA VAL A 157 16.61 18.61 -3.83
C VAL A 157 16.51 18.78 -5.34
N ILE A 158 15.51 18.16 -5.98
CA ILE A 158 15.27 18.33 -7.42
C ILE A 158 14.96 19.80 -7.73
N ARG A 159 14.11 20.45 -6.93
CA ARG A 159 13.74 21.86 -7.11
C ARG A 159 14.92 22.81 -6.98
N ALA A 160 15.87 22.51 -6.08
CA ALA A 160 17.08 23.32 -5.90
C ALA A 160 18.02 23.28 -7.12
N ARG A 161 17.89 22.28 -8.00
CA ARG A 161 18.69 22.15 -9.23
C ARG A 161 18.08 22.86 -10.44
N TYR A 162 16.84 23.37 -10.34
CA TYR A 162 16.17 23.98 -11.47
C TYR A 162 16.72 25.36 -11.81
N THR A 163 16.78 25.65 -13.11
CA THR A 163 17.07 27.00 -13.60
C THR A 163 15.86 27.93 -13.36
N PRO A 164 16.05 29.26 -13.32
CA PRO A 164 14.94 30.20 -13.16
C PRO A 164 13.83 30.04 -14.23
N GLU A 165 14.17 29.70 -15.47
CA GLU A 165 13.20 29.46 -16.54
C GLU A 165 12.34 28.21 -16.26
N GLN A 166 12.96 27.14 -15.78
CA GLN A 166 12.26 25.91 -15.39
C GLN A 166 11.31 26.14 -14.21
N LEU A 167 11.72 26.96 -13.24
CA LEU A 167 10.88 27.37 -12.11
C LEU A 167 9.71 28.25 -12.57
N GLN A 168 9.90 29.11 -13.57
CA GLN A 168 8.83 29.93 -14.15
C GLN A 168 7.84 29.07 -14.93
N ALA A 169 8.32 28.17 -15.80
CA ALA A 169 7.47 27.24 -16.54
C ALA A 169 6.59 26.39 -15.59
N ARG A 170 7.18 25.89 -14.50
CA ARG A 170 6.42 25.16 -13.48
C ARG A 170 5.35 26.00 -12.79
N ARG A 171 5.65 27.27 -12.49
CA ARG A 171 4.66 28.20 -11.91
C ARG A 171 3.50 28.45 -12.85
N ILE A 172 3.78 28.60 -14.15
CA ILE A 172 2.76 28.76 -15.20
C ILE A 172 1.88 27.52 -15.26
N ILE A 173 2.46 26.33 -15.41
CA ILE A 173 1.72 25.06 -15.47
C ILE A 173 0.83 24.87 -14.21
N HIS A 174 1.36 25.17 -13.03
CA HIS A 174 0.59 25.07 -11.80
C HIS A 174 -0.55 26.10 -11.74
N ALA A 175 -0.31 27.33 -12.19
CA ALA A 175 -1.35 28.36 -12.28
C ALA A 175 -2.44 27.97 -13.29
N GLU A 176 -2.05 27.47 -14.46
CA GLU A 176 -2.96 26.97 -15.50
C GLU A 176 -3.83 25.82 -14.97
N MET A 177 -3.23 24.82 -14.32
CA MET A 177 -3.95 23.71 -13.70
C MET A 177 -4.95 24.22 -12.64
N GLN A 178 -4.57 25.20 -11.83
CA GLN A 178 -5.49 25.81 -10.87
C GLN A 178 -6.63 26.58 -11.55
N THR A 179 -6.34 27.31 -12.63
CA THR A 179 -7.38 28.02 -13.39
C THR A 179 -8.31 27.06 -14.10
N GLU A 180 -7.80 25.97 -14.66
CA GLU A 180 -8.58 24.91 -15.29
C GLU A 180 -9.46 24.22 -14.24
N HIS A 181 -8.93 23.93 -13.05
CA HIS A 181 -9.72 23.35 -11.98
C HIS A 181 -10.86 24.30 -11.53
N ARG A 182 -10.58 25.61 -11.44
CA ARG A 182 -11.62 26.62 -11.20
C ARG A 182 -12.62 26.71 -12.34
N GLN A 183 -12.17 26.67 -13.60
CA GLN A 183 -13.04 26.69 -14.76
C GLN A 183 -13.90 25.43 -14.83
N ASN A 184 -13.37 24.24 -14.55
CA ASN A 184 -14.14 23.00 -14.51
C ASN A 184 -15.14 22.99 -13.36
N PHE A 185 -14.79 23.57 -12.21
CA PHE A 185 -15.73 23.80 -11.13
C PHE A 185 -16.85 24.77 -11.55
N MET A 186 -16.52 25.86 -12.26
CA MET A 186 -17.48 26.85 -12.73
C MET A 186 -18.29 26.39 -13.96
N ASN A 187 -17.72 25.54 -14.82
CA ASN A 187 -18.34 24.92 -16.00
C ASN A 187 -19.24 23.75 -15.61
N ASN A 188 -19.15 23.28 -14.37
CA ASN A 188 -20.26 22.55 -13.77
C ASN A 188 -21.49 23.47 -13.76
N SER A 189 -22.70 22.90 -13.68
CA SER A 189 -23.95 23.59 -14.00
C SER A 189 -24.23 24.93 -13.27
N TRP A 190 -23.41 25.28 -12.28
CA TRP A 190 -23.42 26.49 -11.48
C TRP A 190 -23.01 27.79 -12.19
N SER A 191 -22.43 27.75 -13.40
CA SER A 191 -22.12 28.97 -14.19
C SER A 191 -23.33 29.88 -14.41
N LEU A 192 -24.54 29.33 -14.50
CA LEU A 192 -25.81 30.05 -14.65
C LEU A 192 -26.16 30.95 -13.44
N PHE A 193 -25.61 30.67 -12.26
CA PHE A 193 -25.83 31.46 -11.05
C PHE A 193 -24.70 32.48 -10.78
N ASN A 194 -23.76 32.64 -11.70
CA ASN A 194 -22.65 33.55 -11.49
C ASN A 194 -23.15 35.01 -11.46
N GLY A 195 -23.17 35.62 -10.27
CA GLY A 195 -23.66 36.99 -10.07
C GLY A 195 -25.16 37.11 -9.78
N SER A 196 -25.94 36.01 -9.79
CA SER A 196 -27.39 36.06 -9.51
C SER A 196 -27.72 36.50 -8.08
N GLY A 197 -26.78 36.36 -7.14
CA GLY A 197 -26.92 36.89 -5.77
C GLY A 197 -26.78 38.42 -5.65
N LEU A 198 -26.24 39.09 -6.67
CA LEU A 198 -26.05 40.55 -6.68
C LEU A 198 -27.16 41.29 -7.43
N GLN A 199 -27.91 40.59 -8.28
CA GLN A 199 -28.99 41.15 -9.09
C GLN A 199 -30.24 40.31 -8.86
N TYR A 200 -30.98 40.64 -7.79
CA TYR A 200 -32.20 39.93 -7.44
C TYR A 200 -33.31 40.25 -8.46
N GLU A 201 -33.63 39.28 -9.32
CA GLU A 201 -34.82 39.32 -10.17
C GLU A 201 -35.95 38.49 -9.53
N PRO A 202 -37.06 39.12 -9.08
CA PRO A 202 -38.21 38.42 -8.48
C PRO A 202 -38.89 37.39 -9.40
N SER A 203 -38.64 37.46 -10.71
CA SER A 203 -39.12 36.52 -11.74
C SER A 203 -38.36 35.19 -11.76
N THR A 204 -37.19 35.12 -11.12
CA THR A 204 -36.39 33.89 -11.07
C THR A 204 -36.91 32.99 -9.94
N ASP A 205 -37.63 31.93 -10.29
CA ASP A 205 -38.06 30.91 -9.33
C ASP A 205 -36.88 30.03 -8.91
N CYS A 206 -36.14 30.50 -7.90
CA CYS A 206 -35.02 29.77 -7.31
C CYS A 206 -35.44 28.51 -6.55
N HIS A 207 -36.72 28.40 -6.16
CA HIS A 207 -37.24 27.27 -5.40
C HIS A 207 -37.39 26.03 -6.28
N ASN A 208 -37.81 26.22 -7.54
CA ASN A 208 -38.03 25.14 -8.50
C ASN A 208 -36.94 25.02 -9.58
N HIS A 209 -35.80 25.69 -9.42
CA HIS A 209 -34.75 25.65 -10.44
C HIS A 209 -34.13 24.24 -10.55
N PRO A 210 -34.04 23.61 -11.73
CA PRO A 210 -33.54 22.23 -11.91
C PRO A 210 -32.13 21.93 -11.39
N LEU A 211 -31.37 22.98 -11.09
CA LEU A 211 -29.98 22.93 -10.62
C LEU A 211 -29.86 23.23 -9.12
N ILE A 212 -30.91 23.77 -8.49
CA ILE A 212 -30.99 24.02 -7.06
C ILE A 212 -31.84 22.89 -6.47
N VAL A 213 -31.20 21.73 -6.25
CA VAL A 213 -31.82 20.62 -5.52
C VAL A 213 -31.50 20.80 -4.04
N ILE A 214 -32.30 21.62 -3.37
CA ILE A 214 -32.28 21.70 -1.91
C ILE A 214 -33.15 20.55 -1.40
N ASP A 215 -32.52 19.47 -0.94
CA ASP A 215 -33.20 18.36 -0.30
C ASP A 215 -34.06 18.84 0.90
N SER A 216 -35.03 18.03 1.34
CA SER A 216 -35.82 18.37 2.53
C SER A 216 -34.95 18.38 3.81
N MET A 217 -35.21 19.33 4.72
CA MET A 217 -34.60 19.40 6.06
C MET A 217 -35.14 18.27 6.96
N SER A 218 -34.75 17.04 6.67
CA SER A 218 -35.28 15.82 7.29
C SER A 218 -34.32 15.17 8.28
N LYS A 219 -33.06 15.62 8.33
CA LYS A 219 -32.07 15.07 9.27
C LYS A 219 -32.14 15.84 10.58
N LYS A 220 -32.31 15.14 11.69
CA LYS A 220 -32.18 15.76 13.02
C LYS A 220 -30.72 15.86 13.42
N CYS A 221 -30.33 16.99 13.98
CA CYS A 221 -29.05 17.11 14.64
C CYS A 221 -29.04 16.29 15.94
N LEU A 222 -27.95 15.57 16.19
CA LEU A 222 -27.77 14.76 17.41
C LEU A 222 -27.61 15.60 18.70
N PHE A 223 -27.32 16.89 18.59
CA PHE A 223 -26.97 17.73 19.73
C PHE A 223 -28.06 18.71 20.18
N CYS A 224 -28.91 19.18 19.27
CA CYS A 224 -29.96 20.16 19.59
C CYS A 224 -31.32 19.84 18.97
N ASP A 225 -31.49 18.66 18.36
CA ASP A 225 -32.70 18.21 17.65
C ASP A 225 -33.19 19.10 16.49
N ALA A 226 -32.45 20.16 16.13
CA ALA A 226 -32.77 20.97 14.97
C ALA A 226 -32.73 20.14 13.67
N LEU A 227 -33.66 20.43 12.77
CA LEU A 227 -33.67 19.86 11.42
C LEU A 227 -32.53 20.48 10.59
N LYS A 228 -31.84 19.66 9.81
CA LYS A 228 -30.70 20.02 8.97
C LYS A 228 -30.81 19.36 7.59
N TRP A 229 -30.10 19.91 6.62
CA TRP A 229 -30.00 19.31 5.28
C TRP A 229 -29.07 18.09 5.27
N LYS A 230 -29.26 17.19 4.30
CA LYS A 230 -28.48 15.92 4.18
C LYS A 230 -26.97 16.15 4.08
N HIS A 231 -26.55 17.20 3.37
CA HIS A 231 -25.14 17.51 3.11
C HIS A 231 -24.61 18.68 3.97
N GLU A 232 -25.36 19.08 5.00
CA GLU A 232 -24.96 20.17 5.89
C GLU A 232 -23.86 19.70 6.87
N THR A 233 -22.77 20.46 6.94
CA THR A 233 -21.64 20.20 7.83
C THR A 233 -22.09 20.16 9.29
N ALA A 234 -21.60 19.18 10.05
CA ALA A 234 -21.81 19.12 11.49
C ALA A 234 -21.17 20.35 12.14
N GLY A 235 -22.00 21.31 12.58
CA GLY A 235 -21.52 22.55 13.20
C GLY A 235 -22.36 23.79 12.94
N ILE A 236 -23.10 23.87 11.84
CA ILE A 236 -23.90 25.07 11.51
C ILE A 236 -24.99 25.33 12.55
N CYS A 237 -25.74 24.30 12.94
CA CYS A 237 -26.81 24.43 13.94
C CYS A 237 -26.32 24.72 15.36
N CYS A 238 -25.15 24.17 15.73
CA CYS A 238 -24.86 23.83 17.12
C CYS A 238 -23.38 23.94 17.52
N SER A 239 -22.49 24.18 16.54
CA SER A 239 -21.04 24.06 16.69
C SER A 239 -20.61 22.78 17.40
N ASN A 240 -21.07 21.61 16.91
CA ASN A 240 -20.86 20.30 17.54
C ASN A 240 -21.40 20.21 18.99
N GLY A 241 -22.58 20.78 19.24
CA GLY A 241 -23.27 20.68 20.53
C GLY A 241 -22.82 21.66 21.59
N LYS A 242 -21.97 22.64 21.24
CA LYS A 242 -21.59 23.73 22.14
C LYS A 242 -22.71 24.73 22.39
N VAL A 243 -23.62 24.89 21.43
CA VAL A 243 -24.75 25.81 21.51
C VAL A 243 -26.01 25.00 21.82
N SER A 244 -26.10 24.47 23.04
CA SER A 244 -27.36 23.99 23.58
C SER A 244 -27.89 25.09 24.48
N LEU A 245 -28.87 25.84 23.99
CA LEU A 245 -29.54 26.86 24.81
C LEU A 245 -30.43 26.10 25.81
N SER A 246 -30.20 26.29 27.10
CA SER A 246 -31.13 25.82 28.13
C SER A 246 -32.54 26.30 27.81
N LEU A 247 -33.56 25.48 28.06
CA LEU A 247 -34.94 25.97 28.00
C LEU A 247 -35.03 27.18 28.93
N LEU A 248 -35.41 28.33 28.36
CA LEU A 248 -35.69 29.52 29.16
C LEU A 248 -36.79 29.15 30.15
N GLY A 249 -36.53 29.34 31.43
CA GLY A 249 -37.54 29.20 32.47
C GLY A 249 -38.69 30.17 32.23
N GLU A 250 -39.81 29.94 32.90
CA GLU A 250 -40.92 30.90 32.86
C GLU A 250 -40.41 32.27 33.36
N PRO A 251 -40.68 33.37 32.62
CA PRO A 251 -40.20 34.69 33.02
C PRO A 251 -40.77 35.06 34.39
N GLU A 252 -39.95 35.66 35.26
CA GLU A 252 -40.41 36.16 36.56
C GLU A 252 -41.32 37.39 36.39
N GLU A 253 -42.15 37.67 37.40
CA GLU A 253 -42.94 38.92 37.44
C GLU A 253 -42.02 40.13 37.59
N PRO A 254 -42.30 41.27 36.93
CA PRO A 254 -43.54 41.61 36.22
C PRO A 254 -43.56 41.23 34.72
N LEU A 255 -42.48 40.65 34.18
CA LEU A 255 -42.38 40.36 32.73
C LEU A 255 -43.45 39.38 32.28
N LYS A 256 -43.74 38.34 33.08
CA LYS A 256 -44.79 37.37 32.80
C LYS A 256 -46.13 38.04 32.48
N THR A 257 -46.61 38.90 33.37
CA THR A 257 -47.87 39.65 33.22
C THR A 257 -47.82 40.58 32.00
N LEU A 258 -46.68 41.23 31.77
CA LEU A 258 -46.51 42.14 30.63
C LEU A 258 -46.57 41.44 29.26
N TYR A 259 -46.31 40.13 29.17
CA TYR A 259 -46.35 39.36 27.93
C TYR A 259 -47.66 38.59 27.68
N LEU A 260 -48.59 38.54 28.65
CA LEU A 260 -49.80 37.70 28.58
C LEU A 260 -51.03 38.38 27.92
N TYR A 261 -50.95 39.64 27.48
CA TYR A 261 -52.02 40.40 26.82
C TYR A 261 -53.31 40.56 27.67
N ASP A 262 -53.24 40.31 28.97
CA ASP A 262 -54.37 40.29 29.91
C ASP A 262 -54.72 41.69 30.43
N THR A 263 -53.72 42.50 30.71
CA THR A 263 -53.82 43.85 31.25
C THR A 263 -53.73 44.91 30.15
N ASP A 264 -54.32 46.08 30.38
CA ASP A 264 -54.19 47.22 29.47
C ASP A 264 -52.73 47.70 29.35
N GLU A 265 -51.93 47.48 30.41
CA GLU A 265 -50.50 47.73 30.39
C GLU A 265 -49.75 46.77 29.46
N SER A 266 -50.04 45.47 29.51
CA SER A 266 -49.50 44.48 28.59
C SER A 266 -49.83 44.81 27.13
N LYS A 267 -51.09 45.15 26.83
CA LYS A 267 -51.52 45.57 25.48
C LYS A 267 -50.78 46.82 25.01
N ARG A 268 -50.62 47.83 25.87
CA ARG A 268 -49.90 49.06 25.55
C ARG A 268 -48.41 48.80 25.33
N LEU A 269 -47.80 47.94 26.14
CA LEU A 269 -46.40 47.56 26.00
C LEU A 269 -46.17 46.84 24.67
N LEU A 270 -46.94 45.79 24.38
CA LEU A 270 -46.74 44.94 23.22
C LEU A 270 -47.06 45.67 21.90
N SER A 271 -48.08 46.54 21.89
CA SER A 271 -48.37 47.39 20.73
C SER A 271 -47.28 48.41 20.42
N LYS A 272 -46.52 48.86 21.43
CA LYS A 272 -45.45 49.85 21.30
C LYS A 272 -44.05 49.30 21.56
N ILE A 273 -43.88 47.98 21.60
CA ILE A 273 -42.63 47.33 22.06
C ILE A 273 -41.41 47.79 21.26
N ARG A 274 -41.57 48.02 19.95
CA ARG A 274 -40.49 48.58 19.11
C ARG A 274 -40.04 49.96 19.59
N LYS A 275 -40.97 50.85 19.97
CA LYS A 275 -40.64 52.18 20.48
C LYS A 275 -39.89 52.10 21.80
N TYR A 276 -40.35 51.24 22.72
CA TYR A 276 -39.67 51.02 23.98
C TYR A 276 -38.25 50.48 23.76
N ASN A 277 -38.09 49.42 22.95
CA ASN A 277 -36.76 48.87 22.65
C ASN A 277 -35.84 49.88 21.96
N SER A 278 -36.35 50.73 21.06
CA SER A 278 -35.58 51.81 20.45
C SER A 278 -35.10 52.85 21.47
N CYS A 279 -35.90 53.18 22.50
CA CYS A 279 -35.46 54.07 23.58
C CYS A 279 -34.31 53.46 24.40
N PHE A 280 -34.22 52.13 24.48
CA PHE A 280 -33.17 51.40 25.20
C PHE A 280 -32.02 50.90 24.29
N GLN A 281 -31.97 51.34 23.03
CA GLN A 281 -30.99 50.86 22.04
C GLN A 281 -29.53 51.20 22.43
N MET A 282 -29.30 52.12 23.38
CA MET A 282 -27.96 52.52 23.84
C MET A 282 -27.70 52.31 25.33
N THR A 283 -28.63 51.70 26.08
CA THR A 283 -28.45 51.46 27.53
C THR A 283 -27.55 50.27 27.88
N SER A 284 -27.05 49.54 26.88
CA SER A 284 -26.11 48.42 27.09
C SER A 284 -24.63 48.84 27.14
N PHE A 285 -24.32 50.13 27.00
CA PHE A 285 -22.97 50.60 27.31
C PHE A 285 -22.82 50.67 28.84
N GLY A 286 -22.32 49.58 29.41
CA GLY A 286 -21.87 49.56 30.80
C GLY A 286 -20.84 50.67 31.01
N VAL A 287 -21.10 51.55 31.97
CA VAL A 287 -20.05 52.37 32.58
C VAL A 287 -19.49 51.52 33.70
N ASP A 288 -18.29 50.97 33.51
CA ASP A 288 -17.50 50.45 34.62
C ASP A 288 -17.07 51.66 35.46
N LYS A 289 -17.77 51.89 36.58
CA LYS A 289 -17.27 52.80 37.62
C LYS A 289 -16.16 52.07 38.36
N GLU A 290 -14.95 52.12 37.82
CA GLU A 290 -13.78 52.13 38.70
C GLU A 290 -13.68 53.51 39.36
N ILE A 291 -13.37 53.49 40.66
CA ILE A 291 -13.44 54.59 41.64
C ILE A 291 -12.55 55.78 41.25
#